data_AF-S4RVY5-F1
#
_entry.id   AF-S4RVY5-F1
#
_cell.length_a   1.000
_cell.length_b   1.000
_cell.length_c   1.000
_cell.angle_alpha   90.00
_cell.angle_beta   90.00
_cell.angle_gamma   90.00
#
_symmetry.space_group_name_H-M   'P 1'
#
loop_
_entity.id
_entity.type
_entity.pdbx_description
1 polymer ?
#
loop_
_entity_poly.entity_id
_entity_poly.type
_entity_poly.pdbx_seq_one_letter_code
_entity_poly.pdbx_strand_id
1 'polypeptide(L)'
;CQAMLGMQGRLRDLVPNFTFNLGFSGKFFHTGTVEEDRGDDLLLKHRHDFWWFPHMWSHMQPHLFHNESALAEQMMLNRQFAIEHGIPTDMGYAVSPHHSGVYPAHEPLYAAWRHVWAVRVTSTEEYPHLKPARKRRGFIHNHIMVLPRQTCGLFTHTIFYKEYPGGPGELDRSIRGGELFLTLLLNPVSIFMTHLSNYGNDRLGLYTFESLLNFVRCWTHLRLQTLPPVRLAEKYFQIFPEDREPLWQ
;
A
#
# COMPACT_ATOMS: atom_id res chain seq x y z
N CYS A 1 12.05 3.43 10.85
CA CYS A 1 12.08 1.98 11.16
C CYS A 1 11.70 1.65 12.62
N GLN A 2 12.49 1.98 13.67
CA GLN A 2 12.20 1.53 15.07
C GLN A 2 10.77 1.86 15.56
N ALA A 3 10.28 3.07 15.29
CA ALA A 3 8.93 3.46 15.66
C ALA A 3 7.85 2.61 14.98
N MET A 4 8.09 2.18 13.73
CA MET A 4 7.20 1.27 13.00
C MET A 4 7.20 -0.12 13.65
N LEU A 5 8.35 -0.65 14.05
CA LEU A 5 8.43 -1.95 14.75
C LEU A 5 7.69 -1.91 16.09
N GLY A 6 7.92 -0.87 16.90
CA GLY A 6 7.22 -0.69 18.17
C GLY A 6 5.71 -0.55 18.00
N MET A 7 5.28 0.20 16.97
CA MET A 7 3.87 0.36 16.62
C MET A 7 3.26 -0.95 16.10
N GLN A 8 3.96 -1.68 15.22
CA GLN A 8 3.52 -2.97 14.71
C GLN A 8 3.25 -3.95 15.86
N GLY A 9 4.10 -3.98 16.88
CA GLY A 9 3.89 -4.74 18.10
C GLY A 9 2.57 -4.38 18.80
N ARG A 10 2.34 -3.10 19.08
CA ARG A 10 1.10 -2.63 19.73
C ARG A 10 -0.15 -2.86 18.86
N LEU A 11 -0.03 -2.68 17.55
CA LEU A 11 -1.14 -2.91 16.63
C LEU A 11 -1.55 -4.37 16.54
N ARG A 12 -0.64 -5.32 16.81
CA ARG A 12 -0.98 -6.75 16.86
C ARG A 12 -1.95 -7.09 18.00
N ASP A 13 -1.98 -6.29 19.07
CA ASP A 13 -2.96 -6.43 20.15
C ASP A 13 -4.37 -5.98 19.74
N LEU A 14 -4.45 -5.07 18.76
CA LEU A 14 -5.71 -4.54 18.22
C LEU A 14 -6.19 -5.29 16.96
N VAL A 15 -5.23 -5.71 16.14
CA VAL A 15 -5.43 -6.35 14.83
C VAL A 15 -4.44 -7.51 14.74
N PRO A 16 -4.88 -8.75 15.05
CA PRO A 16 -3.99 -9.90 15.04
C PRO A 16 -3.24 -10.05 13.71
N ASN A 17 -1.96 -10.39 13.81
CA ASN A 17 -1.01 -10.55 12.71
C ASN A 17 -0.68 -9.28 11.90
N PHE A 18 -1.02 -8.09 12.42
CA PHE A 18 -0.67 -6.84 11.76
C PHE A 18 0.83 -6.79 11.41
N THR A 19 1.12 -6.51 10.15
CA THR A 19 2.46 -6.40 9.59
C THR A 19 2.45 -5.29 8.55
N PHE A 20 3.38 -4.33 8.66
CA PHE A 20 3.51 -3.29 7.63
C PHE A 20 3.98 -3.91 6.31
N ASN A 21 3.42 -3.43 5.20
CA ASN A 21 3.79 -3.84 3.86
C ASN A 21 4.48 -2.68 3.13
N LEU A 22 5.76 -2.82 2.81
CA LEU A 22 6.64 -1.76 2.37
C LEU A 22 6.91 -1.86 0.86
N GLY A 23 6.67 -0.76 0.14
CA GLY A 23 7.03 -0.63 -1.26
C GLY A 23 8.50 -0.23 -1.40
N PHE A 24 9.24 -0.85 -2.31
CA PHE A 24 10.64 -0.50 -2.55
C PHE A 24 10.97 -0.19 -4.02
N SER A 25 11.86 0.78 -4.19
CA SER A 25 12.48 1.21 -5.45
C SER A 25 13.98 1.34 -5.23
N GLY A 26 14.74 0.33 -5.65
CA GLY A 26 16.17 0.20 -5.32
C GLY A 26 17.06 1.31 -5.86
N LYS A 27 16.63 2.06 -6.90
CA LYS A 27 17.44 3.16 -7.48
C LYS A 27 17.79 4.24 -6.45
N PHE A 28 16.91 4.44 -5.47
CA PHE A 28 17.03 5.53 -4.50
C PHE A 28 17.68 5.09 -3.18
N PHE A 29 18.10 3.83 -3.07
CA PHE A 29 18.81 3.37 -1.89
C PHE A 29 20.10 4.17 -1.70
N HIS A 30 20.31 4.71 -0.49
CA HIS A 30 21.47 5.54 -0.14
C HIS A 30 21.64 6.78 -1.04
N THR A 31 20.53 7.46 -1.32
CA THR A 31 20.52 8.73 -2.08
C THR A 31 20.07 9.93 -1.25
N GLY A 32 19.88 9.75 0.06
CA GLY A 32 19.37 10.75 0.99
C GLY A 32 20.47 11.47 1.79
N THR A 33 20.09 12.04 2.93
CA THR A 33 21.05 12.49 3.95
C THR A 33 21.65 11.30 4.69
N VAL A 34 22.73 11.54 5.44
CA VAL A 34 23.36 10.51 6.30
C VAL A 34 22.35 9.86 7.25
N GLU A 35 21.39 10.62 7.76
CA GLU A 35 20.32 10.12 8.62
C GLU A 35 19.30 9.26 7.87
N GLU A 36 18.97 9.63 6.63
CA GLU A 36 18.06 8.88 5.76
C GLU A 36 18.68 7.55 5.33
N ASP A 37 19.95 7.55 4.92
CA ASP A 37 20.70 6.36 4.52
C ASP A 37 20.83 5.36 5.68
N ARG A 38 21.05 5.85 6.91
CA ARG A 38 20.97 5.01 8.12
C ARG A 38 19.58 4.43 8.34
N GLY A 39 18.54 5.16 7.93
CA GLY A 39 17.17 4.69 7.93
C GLY A 39 16.96 3.51 6.98
N ASP A 40 17.51 3.62 5.77
CA ASP A 40 17.50 2.55 4.76
C ASP A 40 18.22 1.29 5.27
N ASP A 41 19.42 1.44 5.82
CA ASP A 41 20.18 0.34 6.42
C ASP A 41 19.39 -0.37 7.52
N LEU A 42 18.71 0.41 8.35
CA LEU A 42 17.92 -0.11 9.45
C LEU A 42 16.64 -0.82 8.95
N LEU A 43 16.03 -0.39 7.85
CA LEU A 43 14.95 -1.12 7.21
C LEU A 43 15.44 -2.47 6.67
N LEU A 44 16.59 -2.51 6.01
CA LEU A 44 17.18 -3.75 5.50
C LEU A 44 17.63 -4.71 6.61
N LYS A 45 18.15 -4.17 7.72
CA LYS A 45 18.47 -4.96 8.92
C LYS A 45 17.24 -5.70 9.46
N HIS A 46 16.06 -5.07 9.37
CA HIS A 46 14.77 -5.59 9.83
C HIS A 46 13.87 -6.11 8.70
N ARG A 47 14.43 -6.43 7.53
CA ARG A 47 13.63 -6.80 6.34
C ARG A 47 12.68 -7.97 6.55
N HIS A 48 13.00 -8.91 7.43
CA HIS A 48 12.12 -10.05 7.72
C HIS A 48 11.00 -9.73 8.73
N ASP A 49 11.02 -8.54 9.34
CA ASP A 49 9.97 -8.07 10.24
C ASP A 49 8.81 -7.37 9.49
N PHE A 50 8.95 -7.18 8.18
CA PHE A 50 8.00 -6.50 7.30
C PHE A 50 7.61 -7.37 6.11
N TRP A 51 6.45 -7.07 5.51
CA TRP A 51 6.13 -7.52 4.15
C TRP A 51 6.65 -6.51 3.14
N TRP A 52 6.88 -6.97 1.91
CA TRP A 52 7.46 -6.15 0.85
C TRP A 52 6.72 -6.34 -0.46
N PHE A 53 6.71 -5.27 -1.26
CA PHE A 53 6.27 -5.32 -2.65
C PHE A 53 7.16 -4.44 -3.54
N PRO A 54 7.42 -4.85 -4.79
CA PRO A 54 8.18 -4.04 -5.72
C PRO A 54 7.37 -2.81 -6.15
N HIS A 55 8.04 -1.67 -6.25
CA HIS A 55 7.44 -0.39 -6.67
C HIS A 55 8.21 0.27 -7.83
N MET A 56 8.69 -0.58 -8.76
CA MET A 56 9.57 -0.23 -9.89
C MET A 56 10.96 0.28 -9.46
N TRP A 57 11.97 0.09 -10.31
CA TRP A 57 13.36 0.49 -10.00
C TRP A 57 13.49 1.98 -9.69
N SER A 58 12.98 2.82 -10.60
CA SER A 58 13.13 4.27 -10.59
C SER A 58 11.84 5.03 -10.24
N HIS A 59 10.83 4.32 -9.71
CA HIS A 59 9.49 4.88 -9.45
C HIS A 59 8.83 5.52 -10.69
N MET A 60 9.20 5.08 -11.89
CA MET A 60 8.60 5.56 -13.14
C MET A 60 7.21 4.95 -13.35
N GLN A 61 6.28 5.77 -13.84
CA GLN A 61 4.92 5.35 -14.15
C GLN A 61 4.92 4.37 -15.34
N PRO A 62 4.26 3.21 -15.24
CA PRO A 62 4.31 2.20 -16.28
C PRO A 62 3.81 2.64 -17.66
N HIS A 63 2.84 3.55 -17.72
CA HIS A 63 2.29 4.03 -19.01
C HIS A 63 3.30 4.81 -19.86
N LEU A 64 4.42 5.25 -19.27
CA LEU A 64 5.52 5.90 -19.98
C LEU A 64 6.33 4.91 -20.84
N PHE A 65 6.11 3.62 -20.64
CA PHE A 65 6.75 2.56 -21.40
C PHE A 65 5.77 2.02 -22.43
N HIS A 66 6.19 1.94 -23.69
CA HIS A 66 5.33 1.47 -24.79
C HIS A 66 5.49 -0.03 -25.09
N ASN A 67 6.49 -0.69 -24.49
CA ASN A 67 6.73 -2.11 -24.70
C ASN A 67 7.00 -2.83 -23.37
N GLU A 68 6.63 -4.11 -23.33
CA GLU A 68 6.79 -4.98 -22.15
C GLU A 68 8.26 -5.17 -21.77
N SER A 69 9.16 -5.28 -22.76
CA SER A 69 10.59 -5.53 -22.52
C SER A 69 11.24 -4.44 -21.67
N ALA A 70 10.98 -3.16 -21.96
CA ALA A 70 11.53 -2.04 -21.20
C ALA A 70 10.99 -1.98 -19.76
N LEU A 71 9.71 -2.33 -19.55
CA LEU A 71 9.15 -2.49 -18.21
C LEU A 71 9.83 -3.64 -17.47
N ALA A 72 9.98 -4.78 -18.13
CA ALA A 72 10.62 -5.96 -17.56
C ALA A 72 12.06 -5.68 -17.16
N GLU A 73 12.84 -4.94 -17.96
CA GLU A 73 14.20 -4.51 -17.62
C GLU A 73 14.24 -3.69 -16.32
N GLN A 74 13.35 -2.69 -16.17
CA GLN A 74 13.26 -1.91 -14.93
C GLN A 74 12.84 -2.79 -13.74
N MET A 75 11.93 -3.72 -13.95
CA MET A 75 11.52 -4.67 -12.92
C MET A 75 12.66 -5.61 -12.51
N MET A 76 13.47 -6.07 -13.47
CA MET A 76 14.62 -6.94 -13.24
C MET A 76 15.73 -6.24 -12.45
N LEU A 77 16.01 -4.96 -12.72
CA LEU A 77 16.93 -4.16 -11.89
C LEU A 77 16.47 -4.10 -10.43
N ASN A 78 15.18 -3.84 -10.21
CA ASN A 78 14.62 -3.79 -8.86
C ASN A 78 14.61 -5.17 -8.18
N ARG A 79 14.42 -6.25 -8.95
CA ARG A 79 14.51 -7.63 -8.47
C ARG A 79 15.93 -8.01 -8.08
N GLN A 80 16.91 -7.61 -8.88
CA GLN A 80 18.32 -7.83 -8.57
C GLN A 80 18.71 -7.16 -7.25
N PHE A 81 18.28 -5.90 -7.05
CA PHE A 81 18.46 -5.20 -5.77
C PHE A 81 17.85 -5.97 -4.59
N ALA A 82 16.64 -6.50 -4.73
CA ALA A 82 15.99 -7.28 -3.69
C ALA A 82 16.75 -8.57 -3.35
N ILE A 83 17.29 -9.25 -4.36
CA ILE A 83 18.12 -10.46 -4.17
C ILE A 83 19.41 -10.12 -3.42
N GLU A 84 20.12 -9.08 -3.86
CA GLU A 84 21.40 -8.65 -3.27
C GLU A 84 21.25 -8.26 -1.79
N HIS A 85 20.12 -7.65 -1.43
CA HIS A 85 19.84 -7.20 -0.07
C HIS A 85 18.96 -8.18 0.75
N GLY A 86 18.63 -9.35 0.18
CA GLY A 86 17.85 -10.40 0.85
C GLY A 86 16.42 -9.98 1.22
N ILE A 87 15.81 -9.07 0.47
CA ILE A 87 14.41 -8.64 0.66
C ILE A 87 13.46 -9.77 0.21
N PRO A 88 12.48 -10.19 1.03
CA PRO A 88 11.47 -11.17 0.61
C PRO A 88 10.61 -10.66 -0.55
N THR A 89 10.37 -11.49 -1.56
CA THR A 89 9.65 -11.10 -2.80
C THR A 89 8.53 -12.06 -3.18
N ASP A 90 8.21 -13.02 -2.31
CA ASP A 90 7.27 -14.12 -2.51
C ASP A 90 5.81 -13.79 -2.15
N MET A 91 5.53 -12.53 -1.80
CA MET A 91 4.19 -12.08 -1.40
C MET A 91 3.17 -12.07 -2.55
N GLY A 92 3.62 -12.17 -3.81
CA GLY A 92 2.76 -12.15 -5.00
C GLY A 92 1.97 -10.84 -5.18
N TYR A 93 2.44 -9.75 -4.57
CA TYR A 93 1.80 -8.44 -4.56
C TYR A 93 2.74 -7.37 -5.08
N ALA A 94 2.22 -6.48 -5.93
CA ALA A 94 2.93 -5.32 -6.43
C ALA A 94 1.98 -4.13 -6.51
N VAL A 95 2.53 -2.92 -6.53
CA VAL A 95 1.78 -1.69 -6.78
C VAL A 95 2.60 -0.87 -7.76
N SER A 96 1.98 -0.33 -8.80
CA SER A 96 2.68 0.54 -9.74
C SER A 96 2.78 1.95 -9.17
N PRO A 97 3.87 2.68 -9.46
CA PRO A 97 3.97 4.11 -9.14
C PRO A 97 2.74 4.87 -9.59
N HIS A 98 2.17 5.66 -8.67
CA HIS A 98 0.92 6.42 -8.87
C HIS A 98 -0.29 5.58 -9.27
N HIS A 99 -0.28 4.26 -8.99
CA HIS A 99 -1.32 3.31 -9.43
C HIS A 99 -1.49 3.21 -10.94
N SER A 100 -0.56 3.83 -11.68
CA SER A 100 -0.68 4.01 -13.09
C SER A 100 -0.58 2.68 -13.84
N GLY A 101 -1.46 2.51 -14.83
CA GLY A 101 -1.57 1.30 -15.62
C GLY A 101 -2.25 0.13 -14.89
N VAL A 102 -2.60 0.26 -13.60
CA VAL A 102 -3.52 -0.68 -12.96
C VAL A 102 -4.92 -0.46 -13.50
N TYR A 103 -5.38 0.80 -13.49
CA TYR A 103 -6.63 1.22 -14.13
C TYR A 103 -6.55 2.68 -14.64
N PRO A 104 -6.81 2.97 -15.93
CA PRO A 104 -7.08 2.03 -17.02
C PRO A 104 -5.95 1.00 -17.17
N ALA A 105 -6.33 -0.24 -17.49
CA ALA A 105 -5.38 -1.34 -17.54
C ALA A 105 -4.37 -1.14 -18.67
N HIS A 106 -3.08 -1.23 -18.33
CA HIS A 106 -1.97 -1.17 -19.28
C HIS A 106 -1.41 -2.58 -19.48
N GLU A 107 -1.71 -3.23 -20.59
CA GLU A 107 -1.36 -4.65 -20.82
C GLU A 107 0.12 -5.01 -20.59
N PRO A 108 1.10 -4.20 -21.08
CA PRO A 108 2.51 -4.47 -20.82
C PRO A 108 2.87 -4.56 -19.34
N LEU A 109 2.19 -3.80 -18.47
CA LEU A 109 2.40 -3.85 -17.02
C LEU A 109 1.97 -5.20 -16.45
N TYR A 110 0.75 -5.65 -16.77
CA TYR A 110 0.22 -6.92 -16.27
C TYR A 110 1.05 -8.12 -16.75
N ALA A 111 1.50 -8.09 -18.01
CA ALA A 111 2.37 -9.12 -18.56
C ALA A 111 3.73 -9.18 -17.84
N ALA A 112 4.43 -8.03 -17.74
CA ALA A 112 5.72 -7.93 -17.07
C ALA A 112 5.65 -8.30 -15.58
N TRP A 113 4.57 -7.90 -14.88
CA TRP A 113 4.35 -8.26 -13.47
C TRP A 113 4.24 -9.77 -13.23
N ARG A 114 3.52 -10.49 -14.10
CA ARG A 114 3.46 -11.95 -13.98
C ARG A 114 4.79 -12.59 -14.31
N HIS A 115 5.46 -12.13 -15.36
CA HIS A 115 6.70 -12.73 -15.82
C HIS A 115 7.87 -12.52 -14.85
N VAL A 116 8.07 -11.29 -14.37
CA VAL A 116 9.23 -10.94 -13.55
C VAL A 116 9.02 -11.22 -12.07
N TRP A 117 7.80 -10.97 -11.56
CA TRP A 117 7.51 -10.97 -10.12
C TRP A 117 6.49 -12.02 -9.70
N ALA A 118 5.90 -12.77 -10.64
CA ALA A 118 4.80 -13.70 -10.36
C ALA A 118 3.64 -13.03 -9.58
N VAL A 119 3.33 -11.77 -9.91
CA VAL A 119 2.25 -11.02 -9.25
C VAL A 119 0.91 -11.71 -9.48
N ARG A 120 0.16 -11.88 -8.39
CA ARG A 120 -1.21 -12.40 -8.37
C ARG A 120 -2.20 -11.35 -7.89
N VAL A 121 -1.73 -10.35 -7.15
CA VAL A 121 -2.57 -9.30 -6.57
C VAL A 121 -1.94 -7.93 -6.77
N THR A 122 -2.76 -6.92 -7.03
CA THR A 122 -2.40 -5.50 -6.89
C THR A 122 -3.56 -4.72 -6.28
N SER A 123 -3.47 -3.40 -6.21
CA SER A 123 -4.54 -2.54 -5.72
C SER A 123 -4.51 -1.17 -6.36
N THR A 124 -5.67 -0.53 -6.51
CA THR A 124 -5.80 0.84 -7.03
C THR A 124 -6.94 1.58 -6.34
N GLU A 125 -6.79 2.89 -6.21
CA GLU A 125 -7.82 3.85 -5.78
C GLU A 125 -8.63 4.43 -6.94
N GLU A 126 -8.30 4.07 -8.18
CA GLU A 126 -8.84 4.71 -9.39
C GLU A 126 -10.10 4.02 -9.92
N TYR A 127 -10.33 2.76 -9.55
CA TYR A 127 -11.37 1.91 -10.14
C TYR A 127 -12.69 1.86 -9.34
N PRO A 128 -13.87 1.94 -9.99
CA PRO A 128 -14.08 2.38 -11.39
C PRO A 128 -13.94 3.89 -11.56
N HIS A 129 -14.00 4.61 -10.44
CA HIS A 129 -13.81 6.05 -10.39
C HIS A 129 -13.00 6.41 -9.14
N LEU A 130 -12.14 7.42 -9.28
CA LEU A 130 -11.39 7.99 -8.16
C LEU A 130 -12.30 8.49 -7.03
N LYS A 131 -13.47 9.05 -7.39
CA LYS A 131 -14.50 9.53 -6.46
C LYS A 131 -15.91 9.10 -6.91
N PRO A 132 -16.83 8.87 -5.95
CA PRO A 132 -16.62 8.83 -4.51
C PRO A 132 -15.93 7.52 -4.08
N ALA A 133 -15.05 7.57 -3.07
CA ALA A 133 -14.23 6.42 -2.64
C ALA A 133 -15.06 5.18 -2.25
N ARG A 134 -16.26 5.38 -1.68
CA ARG A 134 -17.21 4.30 -1.33
C ARG A 134 -17.76 3.50 -2.51
N LYS A 135 -17.56 3.98 -3.75
CA LYS A 135 -17.96 3.28 -4.97
C LYS A 135 -16.82 2.51 -5.62
N ARG A 136 -15.61 2.56 -5.05
CA ARG A 136 -14.46 1.79 -5.53
C ARG A 136 -14.75 0.30 -5.39
N ARG A 137 -14.24 -0.48 -6.34
CA ARG A 137 -14.46 -1.93 -6.43
C ARG A 137 -13.16 -2.65 -6.75
N GLY A 138 -13.18 -3.97 -6.60
CA GLY A 138 -12.13 -4.82 -7.17
C GLY A 138 -12.45 -5.18 -8.61
N PHE A 139 -11.49 -5.83 -9.27
CA PHE A 139 -11.69 -6.55 -10.53
C PHE A 139 -10.60 -7.60 -10.71
N ILE A 140 -10.83 -8.57 -11.58
CA ILE A 140 -9.79 -9.51 -12.02
C ILE A 140 -9.46 -9.19 -13.46
N HIS A 141 -8.20 -8.86 -13.72
CA HIS A 141 -7.70 -8.64 -15.07
C HIS A 141 -6.43 -9.42 -15.31
N ASN A 142 -6.37 -10.14 -16.43
CA ASN A 142 -5.19 -10.91 -16.83
C ASN A 142 -4.68 -11.84 -15.68
N HIS A 143 -5.60 -12.53 -15.01
CA HIS A 143 -5.34 -13.40 -13.84
C HIS A 143 -4.74 -12.71 -12.60
N ILE A 144 -4.71 -11.38 -12.56
CA ILE A 144 -4.32 -10.58 -11.40
C ILE A 144 -5.57 -10.02 -10.74
N MET A 145 -5.70 -10.30 -9.45
CA MET A 145 -6.76 -9.75 -8.59
C MET A 145 -6.40 -8.32 -8.19
N VAL A 146 -7.25 -7.35 -8.52
CA VAL A 146 -7.06 -5.95 -8.18
C VAL A 146 -8.02 -5.56 -7.07
N LEU A 147 -7.47 -5.09 -5.95
CA LEU A 147 -8.25 -4.69 -4.78
C LEU A 147 -8.52 -3.18 -4.73
N PRO A 148 -9.70 -2.74 -4.27
CA PRO A 148 -9.98 -1.33 -4.08
C PRO A 148 -9.18 -0.79 -2.91
N ARG A 149 -8.36 0.21 -3.18
CA ARG A 149 -7.54 0.91 -2.19
C ARG A 149 -8.25 2.14 -1.64
N GLN A 150 -8.13 2.36 -0.33
CA GLN A 150 -8.69 3.50 0.38
C GLN A 150 -7.61 4.56 0.63
N THR A 151 -8.05 5.81 0.66
CA THR A 151 -7.25 6.97 1.05
C THR A 151 -7.43 7.22 2.54
N CYS A 152 -6.41 7.74 3.22
CA CYS A 152 -6.48 8.07 4.65
C CYS A 152 -6.18 9.55 4.96
N GLY A 153 -6.27 10.43 3.95
CA GLY A 153 -5.96 11.85 4.09
C GLY A 153 -4.46 12.17 4.23
N LEU A 154 -3.58 11.16 4.24
CA LEU A 154 -2.14 11.34 4.26
C LEU A 154 -1.57 11.19 2.85
N PHE A 155 -1.13 12.30 2.27
CA PHE A 155 -0.45 12.32 0.97
C PHE A 155 1.06 12.50 1.13
N THR A 156 1.81 12.43 0.03
CA THR A 156 3.27 12.52 -0.01
C THR A 156 3.82 13.77 0.68
N HIS A 157 3.14 14.91 0.53
CA HIS A 157 3.53 16.21 1.09
C HIS A 157 2.97 16.50 2.48
N THR A 158 2.13 15.62 3.02
CA THR A 158 1.57 15.76 4.36
C THR A 158 2.54 15.17 5.38
N ILE A 159 3.51 15.98 5.79
CA ILE A 159 4.66 15.54 6.59
C ILE A 159 4.55 15.97 8.05
N PHE A 160 4.15 17.22 8.29
CA PHE A 160 4.04 17.80 9.62
C PHE A 160 2.59 17.98 10.04
N TYR A 161 2.30 17.70 11.32
CA TYR A 161 0.94 17.72 11.84
C TYR A 161 0.29 19.10 11.70
N LYS A 162 1.07 20.16 11.98
CA LYS A 162 0.64 21.57 11.88
C LYS A 162 0.30 22.00 10.46
N GLU A 163 0.85 21.32 9.46
CA GLU A 163 0.70 21.64 8.04
C GLU A 163 -0.33 20.72 7.35
N TYR A 164 -1.03 19.88 8.12
CA TYR A 164 -2.08 19.05 7.57
C TYR A 164 -3.13 19.92 6.84
N PRO A 165 -3.59 19.56 5.62
CA PRO A 165 -4.59 20.33 4.90
C PRO A 165 -5.87 20.54 5.72
N GLY A 166 -6.26 21.79 5.96
CA GLY A 166 -7.39 22.12 6.86
C GLY A 166 -7.02 22.16 8.35
N GLY A 167 -5.74 21.97 8.68
CA GLY A 167 -5.17 22.02 10.02
C GLY A 167 -5.22 20.70 10.79
N PRO A 168 -4.47 20.60 11.91
CA PRO A 168 -4.44 19.41 12.78
C PRO A 168 -5.83 18.86 13.15
N GLY A 169 -6.77 19.75 13.46
CA GLY A 169 -8.13 19.38 13.85
C GLY A 169 -8.92 18.67 12.76
N GLU A 170 -8.57 18.85 11.48
CA GLU A 170 -9.22 18.14 10.38
C GLU A 170 -8.79 16.67 10.33
N LEU A 171 -7.51 16.38 10.57
CA LEU A 171 -7.04 15.00 10.70
C LEU A 171 -7.72 14.31 11.88
N ASP A 172 -7.76 14.98 13.04
CA ASP A 172 -8.41 14.45 14.24
C ASP A 172 -9.91 14.17 14.04
N ARG A 173 -10.63 15.07 13.36
CA ARG A 173 -12.04 14.85 13.01
C ARG A 173 -12.20 13.66 12.08
N SER A 174 -11.33 13.51 11.07
CA SER A 174 -11.38 12.37 10.15
C SER A 174 -11.20 11.03 10.89
N ILE A 175 -10.30 10.99 11.87
CA ILE A 175 -10.03 9.80 12.71
C ILE A 175 -11.17 9.51 13.68
N ARG A 176 -11.70 10.54 14.36
CA ARG A 176 -12.63 10.39 15.50
C ARG A 176 -14.08 10.54 15.05
N GLY A 177 -14.56 9.56 14.29
CA GLY A 177 -15.96 9.52 13.82
C GLY A 177 -16.19 10.13 12.44
N GLY A 178 -15.15 10.73 11.83
CA GLY A 178 -15.22 11.33 10.50
C GLY A 178 -14.91 10.35 9.35
N GLU A 179 -14.38 10.90 8.26
CA GLU A 179 -14.26 10.21 6.96
C GLU A 179 -13.40 8.94 7.04
N LEU A 180 -12.24 8.97 7.69
CA LEU A 180 -11.37 7.80 7.81
C LEU A 180 -12.01 6.71 8.69
N PHE A 181 -12.67 7.10 9.79
CA PHE A 181 -13.45 6.16 10.60
C PHE A 181 -14.58 5.50 9.81
N LEU A 182 -15.39 6.28 9.11
CA LEU A 182 -16.48 5.78 8.27
C LEU A 182 -15.95 4.89 7.13
N THR A 183 -14.79 5.23 6.57
CA THR A 183 -14.14 4.40 5.55
C THR A 183 -13.79 3.02 6.11
N LEU A 184 -13.19 2.91 7.29
CA LEU A 184 -12.93 1.61 7.90
C LEU A 184 -14.23 0.87 8.24
N LEU A 185 -15.23 1.57 8.80
CA LEU A 185 -16.49 0.98 9.24
C LEU A 185 -17.31 0.40 8.07
N LEU A 186 -17.30 1.07 6.91
CA LEU A 186 -18.14 0.73 5.77
C LEU A 186 -17.46 -0.21 4.75
N ASN A 187 -16.17 -0.52 4.92
CA ASN A 187 -15.43 -1.41 4.02
C ASN A 187 -15.02 -2.70 4.74
N PRO A 188 -15.64 -3.86 4.40
CA PRO A 188 -15.27 -5.16 4.99
C PRO A 188 -13.82 -5.57 4.78
N VAL A 189 -13.19 -5.04 3.73
CA VAL A 189 -11.76 -5.22 3.40
C VAL A 189 -11.18 -3.82 3.22
N SER A 190 -10.12 -3.51 3.96
CA SER A 190 -9.48 -2.19 3.94
C SER A 190 -8.00 -2.29 3.60
N ILE A 191 -7.55 -1.48 2.65
CA ILE A 191 -6.18 -1.34 2.19
C ILE A 191 -5.90 0.15 2.10
N PHE A 192 -5.12 0.68 3.03
CA PHE A 192 -4.81 2.11 3.05
C PHE A 192 -3.47 2.40 2.39
N MET A 193 -3.44 3.47 1.60
CA MET A 193 -2.21 4.01 1.05
C MET A 193 -1.57 5.02 2.00
N THR A 194 -0.27 4.87 2.23
CA THR A 194 0.61 5.82 2.90
C THR A 194 1.96 5.83 2.19
N HIS A 195 2.77 6.84 2.43
CA HIS A 195 4.08 7.02 1.81
C HIS A 195 5.19 7.06 2.87
N LEU A 196 6.44 6.85 2.44
CA LEU A 196 7.63 6.88 3.30
C LEU A 196 7.66 8.11 4.22
N SER A 197 7.35 9.28 3.65
CA SER A 197 7.34 10.57 4.38
C SER A 197 6.35 10.60 5.55
N ASN A 198 5.27 9.82 5.50
CA ASN A 198 4.29 9.74 6.59
C ASN A 198 4.82 8.96 7.81
N TYR A 199 5.94 8.24 7.68
CA TYR A 199 6.61 7.50 8.76
C TYR A 199 7.94 8.12 9.19
N GLY A 200 8.39 9.17 8.50
CA GLY A 200 9.50 10.05 8.87
C GLY A 200 9.07 11.08 9.92
N ASN A 201 9.64 12.29 9.86
CA ASN A 201 9.31 13.51 10.64
C ASN A 201 8.31 13.32 11.81
N ASP A 202 7.07 13.83 11.69
CA ASP A 202 6.03 13.76 12.73
C ASP A 202 5.33 12.39 12.80
N ARG A 203 5.71 11.45 11.93
CA ARG A 203 5.19 10.07 11.90
C ARG A 203 3.66 10.01 11.84
N LEU A 204 3.06 10.88 11.03
CA LEU A 204 1.60 11.00 10.91
C LEU A 204 0.91 9.67 10.60
N GLY A 205 1.52 8.80 9.80
CA GLY A 205 0.99 7.47 9.54
C GLY A 205 0.82 6.64 10.82
N LEU A 206 1.76 6.71 11.75
CA LEU A 206 1.65 6.02 13.04
C LEU A 206 0.54 6.66 13.89
N TYR A 207 0.57 7.99 14.06
CA TYR A 207 -0.45 8.71 14.83
C TYR A 207 -1.87 8.41 14.35
N THR A 208 -2.09 8.50 13.03
CA THR A 208 -3.39 8.32 12.40
C THR A 208 -3.95 6.92 12.64
N PHE A 209 -3.19 5.87 12.37
CA PHE A 209 -3.70 4.51 12.49
C PHE A 209 -3.76 4.02 13.95
N GLU A 210 -2.86 4.47 14.84
CA GLU A 210 -3.00 4.17 16.27
C GLU A 210 -4.28 4.76 16.83
N SER A 211 -4.52 6.03 16.52
CA SER A 211 -5.69 6.76 17.02
C SER A 211 -6.98 6.19 16.42
N LEU A 212 -6.99 5.85 15.13
CA LEU A 212 -8.13 5.24 14.46
C LEU A 212 -8.50 3.90 15.08
N LEU A 213 -7.53 2.98 15.21
CA LEU A 213 -7.79 1.63 15.71
C LEU A 213 -8.20 1.64 17.18
N ASN A 214 -7.62 2.53 17.99
CA ASN A 214 -8.09 2.75 19.36
C ASN A 214 -9.52 3.28 19.40
N PHE A 215 -9.85 4.26 18.56
CA PHE A 215 -11.21 4.79 18.48
C PHE A 215 -12.21 3.72 18.06
N VAL A 216 -11.90 2.92 17.04
CA VAL A 216 -12.74 1.81 16.57
C VAL A 216 -12.95 0.78 17.68
N ARG A 217 -11.91 0.42 18.43
CA ARG A 217 -12.04 -0.49 19.58
C ARG A 217 -12.95 0.06 20.67
N CYS A 218 -12.89 1.37 20.93
CA CYS A 218 -13.70 2.00 21.97
C CYS A 218 -15.18 2.13 21.59
N TRP A 219 -15.47 2.39 20.31
CA TRP A 219 -16.80 2.78 19.85
C TRP A 219 -17.54 1.73 19.03
N THR A 220 -16.90 0.58 18.74
CA THR A 220 -17.50 -0.49 17.94
C THR A 220 -17.14 -1.85 18.52
N HIS A 221 -17.83 -2.89 18.05
CA HIS A 221 -17.48 -4.29 18.32
C HIS A 221 -16.78 -4.97 17.13
N LEU A 222 -16.20 -4.18 16.22
CA LEU A 222 -15.51 -4.72 15.05
C LEU A 222 -14.30 -5.56 15.48
N ARG A 223 -14.17 -6.73 14.85
CA ARG A 223 -13.00 -7.60 14.99
C ARG A 223 -12.18 -7.52 13.72
N LEU A 224 -11.09 -6.77 13.80
CA LEU A 224 -10.18 -6.57 12.67
C LEU A 224 -9.15 -7.70 12.65
N GLN A 225 -8.71 -8.08 11.45
CA GLN A 225 -7.66 -9.08 11.24
C GLN A 225 -6.81 -8.69 10.05
N THR A 226 -5.54 -9.07 10.08
CA THR A 226 -4.63 -8.92 8.94
C THR A 226 -4.49 -10.23 8.18
N LEU A 227 -4.63 -10.16 6.85
CA LEU A 227 -4.35 -11.26 5.94
C LEU A 227 -3.22 -10.87 4.97
N PRO A 228 -2.34 -11.79 4.59
CA PRO A 228 -1.40 -11.57 3.49
C PRO A 228 -2.12 -11.18 2.19
N PRO A 229 -1.52 -10.39 1.30
CA PRO A 229 -2.18 -9.81 0.12
C PRO A 229 -2.98 -10.80 -0.72
N VAL A 230 -2.42 -11.98 -1.03
CA VAL A 230 -3.11 -13.02 -1.82
C VAL A 230 -4.35 -13.53 -1.10
N ARG A 231 -4.25 -13.85 0.19
CA ARG A 231 -5.39 -14.32 0.99
C ARG A 231 -6.43 -13.22 1.21
N LEU A 232 -5.99 -11.97 1.34
CA LEU A 232 -6.89 -10.82 1.43
C LEU A 232 -7.69 -10.67 0.13
N ALA A 233 -7.05 -10.85 -1.02
CA ALA A 233 -7.72 -10.78 -2.31
C ALA A 233 -8.73 -11.92 -2.52
N GLU A 234 -8.32 -13.16 -2.20
CA GLU A 234 -9.22 -14.31 -2.23
C GLU A 234 -10.44 -14.07 -1.34
N LYS A 235 -10.24 -13.50 -0.15
CA LYS A 235 -11.33 -13.13 0.76
C LYS A 235 -12.22 -12.03 0.20
N TYR A 236 -11.64 -11.01 -0.44
CA TYR A 236 -12.41 -9.94 -1.10
C TYR A 236 -13.37 -10.51 -2.15
N PHE A 237 -12.88 -11.33 -3.09
CA PHE A 237 -13.70 -11.91 -4.17
C PHE A 237 -14.58 -13.10 -3.73
N GLN A 238 -14.48 -13.52 -2.46
CA GLN A 238 -15.48 -14.36 -1.81
C GLN A 238 -16.65 -13.52 -1.28
N ILE A 239 -16.38 -12.32 -0.78
CA ILE A 239 -17.40 -11.39 -0.27
C ILE A 239 -18.14 -10.70 -1.42
N PHE A 240 -17.42 -10.31 -2.46
CA PHE A 240 -17.92 -9.59 -3.64
C PHE A 240 -17.66 -10.41 -4.92
N PRO A 241 -18.37 -11.53 -5.15
CA PRO A 241 -18.19 -12.34 -6.35
C PRO A 241 -18.52 -11.59 -7.66
N GLU A 242 -19.42 -10.61 -7.61
CA GLU A 242 -19.83 -9.77 -8.74
C GLU A 242 -18.72 -8.82 -9.20
N ASP A 243 -17.78 -8.48 -8.31
CA ASP A 243 -16.67 -7.58 -8.64
C ASP A 243 -15.58 -8.28 -9.45
N ARG A 244 -15.68 -9.59 -9.73
CA ARG A 244 -14.64 -10.30 -10.49
C ARG A 244 -14.52 -9.78 -11.92
N GLU A 245 -15.65 -9.47 -12.55
CA GLU A 245 -15.70 -9.00 -13.94
C GLU A 245 -15.50 -7.48 -14.01
N PRO A 246 -14.52 -6.99 -14.77
CA PRO A 246 -14.31 -5.56 -14.94
C PRO A 246 -15.46 -4.89 -15.71
N LEU A 247 -15.93 -3.75 -15.21
CA LEU A 247 -16.99 -2.94 -15.83
C LEU A 247 -16.68 -2.37 -17.24
N TRP A 248 -15.44 -2.41 -17.72
CA TRP A 248 -15.03 -1.77 -18.99
C TRP A 248 -14.86 -2.74 -20.18
N GLN A 249 -15.45 -3.93 -20.10
CA GLN A 249 -15.43 -4.89 -21.21
C GLN A 249 -16.11 -4.35 -22.48
#